data_AF-A0A1T1GKV9-F1
#
_entry.id   AF-A0A1T1GKV9-F1
#
_cell.length_a   1.000
_cell.length_b   1.000
_cell.length_c   1.000
_cell.angle_alpha   90.00
_cell.angle_beta   90.00
_cell.angle_gamma   90.00
#
_symmetry.space_group_name_H-M   'P 1'
#
loop_
_entity.id
_entity.type
_entity.pdbx_description
1 polymer ?
#
loop_
_entity_poly.entity_id
_entity_poly.type
_entity_poly.pdbx_seq_one_letter_code
_entity_poly.pdbx_strand_id
1 'polypeptide(L)'
;VISLNRTEDYFDQLIEVLAPQGKLALIDEPETILDIRKLKQKSLSLHWELMFTRSMFKTEDMIQQRELVNRVAELVDAGKIRTTIGTHYGAICAENLIKAHQDIENGKAIGKIVLESFA
;
A
#
# COMPACT_ATOMS: atom_id res chain seq x y z
N VAL A 1 -1.76 -2.05 -13.27
CA VAL A 1 -2.83 -1.95 -12.26
C VAL A 1 -2.22 -2.34 -10.92
N ILE A 2 -2.59 -1.65 -9.84
CA ILE A 2 -2.11 -1.96 -8.48
C ILE A 2 -3.34 -2.29 -7.64
N SER A 3 -3.36 -3.49 -7.07
CA SER A 3 -4.36 -3.90 -6.09
C SER A 3 -3.86 -3.56 -4.69
N LEU A 4 -4.70 -2.89 -3.91
CA LEU A 4 -4.32 -2.36 -2.60
C LEU A 4 -5.00 -3.09 -1.44
N ASN A 5 -6.07 -3.83 -1.71
CA ASN A 5 -6.84 -4.59 -0.74
C ASN A 5 -7.76 -5.58 -1.47
N ARG A 6 -8.07 -6.71 -0.83
CA ARG A 6 -9.00 -7.74 -1.29
C ARG A 6 -8.66 -8.26 -2.70
N THR A 7 -7.38 -8.46 -3.01
CA THR A 7 -6.93 -8.91 -4.33
C THR A 7 -7.58 -10.23 -4.75
N GLU A 8 -7.79 -11.15 -3.83
CA GLU A 8 -8.48 -12.43 -4.09
C GLU A 8 -9.91 -12.27 -4.62
N ASP A 9 -10.67 -11.31 -4.09
CA ASP A 9 -12.06 -11.06 -4.49
C ASP A 9 -12.15 -10.40 -5.87
N TYR A 10 -11.11 -9.67 -6.27
CA TYR A 10 -11.08 -8.88 -7.49
C TYR A 10 -10.14 -9.43 -8.56
N PHE A 11 -9.51 -10.58 -8.34
CA PHE A 11 -8.43 -11.07 -9.19
C PHE A 11 -8.84 -11.21 -10.66
N ASP A 12 -10.04 -11.73 -10.92
CA ASP A 12 -10.54 -11.94 -12.28
C ASP A 12 -10.87 -10.62 -12.97
N GLN A 13 -11.46 -9.66 -12.26
CA GLN A 13 -11.78 -8.33 -12.76
C GLN A 13 -10.50 -7.53 -13.03
N LEU A 14 -9.47 -7.66 -12.17
CA LEU A 14 -8.16 -7.04 -12.37
C LEU A 14 -7.49 -7.54 -13.66
N ILE A 15 -7.60 -8.85 -13.94
CA ILE A 15 -7.11 -9.45 -15.19
C ILE A 15 -7.91 -8.95 -16.40
N GLU A 16 -9.23 -8.81 -16.25
CA GLU A 16 -10.11 -8.33 -17.31
C GLU A 16 -9.77 -6.90 -17.76
N VAL A 17 -9.53 -5.98 -16.81
CA VAL A 17 -9.23 -4.57 -17.13
C VAL A 17 -7.80 -4.35 -17.64
N LEU A 18 -6.88 -5.28 -17.38
CA LEU A 18 -5.50 -5.18 -17.85
C LEU A 18 -5.41 -5.35 -19.37
N ALA A 19 -4.65 -4.48 -20.02
CA ALA A 19 -4.25 -4.69 -21.41
C ALA A 19 -3.34 -5.94 -21.53
N PRO A 20 -3.30 -6.60 -22.70
CA PRO A 20 -2.30 -7.61 -22.99
C PRO A 20 -0.87 -7.09 -22.70
N GLN A 21 -0.02 -7.94 -22.13
CA GLN A 21 1.32 -7.63 -21.62
C GLN A 21 1.35 -6.61 -20.46
N GLY A 22 0.21 -6.43 -19.80
CA GLY A 22 0.07 -5.59 -18.62
C GLY A 22 0.83 -6.09 -17.39
N LYS A 23 0.93 -5.20 -16.40
CA LYS A 23 1.58 -5.44 -15.11
C LYS A 23 0.55 -5.32 -13.99
N LEU A 24 0.40 -6.37 -13.21
CA LEU A 24 -0.39 -6.40 -11.99
C LEU A 24 0.57 -6.36 -10.80
N ALA A 25 0.37 -5.41 -9.89
CA ALA A 25 1.05 -5.38 -8.61
C ALA A 25 0.05 -5.51 -7.46
N LEU A 26 0.48 -6.06 -6.33
CA LEU A 26 -0.30 -6.19 -5.10
C LEU A 26 0.55 -5.96 -3.86
N ILE A 27 -0.08 -5.43 -2.81
CA ILE A 27 0.54 -5.13 -1.51
C ILE A 27 -0.17 -5.80 -0.33
N ASP A 28 -1.35 -6.38 -0.55
CA ASP A 28 -2.11 -7.14 0.44
C ASP A 28 -1.71 -8.61 0.43
N GLU A 29 -2.22 -9.36 1.40
CA GLU A 29 -1.95 -10.79 1.59
C GLU A 29 -3.22 -11.59 1.31
N PRO A 30 -3.40 -12.14 0.09
CA PRO A 30 -4.50 -13.05 -0.21
C PRO A 30 -4.45 -14.29 0.70
N GLU A 31 -5.57 -14.62 1.34
CA GLU A 31 -5.72 -15.84 2.13
C GLU A 31 -5.91 -17.07 1.24
N THR A 32 -6.42 -16.86 0.03
CA THR A 32 -6.63 -17.91 -0.97
C THR A 32 -5.53 -17.92 -2.04
N ILE A 33 -5.25 -19.11 -2.59
CA ILE A 33 -4.28 -19.27 -3.67
C ILE A 33 -4.78 -18.56 -4.92
N LEU A 34 -4.06 -17.53 -5.37
CA LEU A 34 -4.31 -16.88 -6.65
C LEU A 34 -3.95 -17.82 -7.80
N ASP A 35 -4.91 -18.09 -8.69
CA ASP A 35 -4.67 -18.90 -9.89
C ASP A 35 -3.91 -18.11 -10.97
N ILE A 36 -2.59 -18.05 -10.83
CA ILE A 36 -1.70 -17.34 -11.75
C ILE A 36 -1.82 -17.80 -13.22
N ARG A 37 -2.40 -18.97 -13.50
CA ARG A 37 -2.61 -19.44 -14.88
C ARG A 37 -3.55 -18.52 -15.65
N LYS A 38 -4.46 -17.82 -14.94
CA LYS A 38 -5.36 -16.81 -15.53
C LYS A 38 -4.61 -15.64 -16.17
N LEU A 39 -3.38 -15.36 -15.74
CA LEU A 39 -2.51 -14.31 -16.29
C LEU A 39 -1.99 -14.64 -17.71
N LYS A 40 -1.98 -15.92 -18.09
CA LYS A 40 -1.30 -16.42 -19.30
C LYS A 40 -1.89 -15.88 -20.59
N GLN A 41 -3.21 -15.82 -20.71
CA GLN A 41 -3.89 -15.45 -21.96
C GLN A 41 -3.52 -14.03 -22.43
N LYS A 42 -3.28 -13.14 -21.47
CA LYS A 42 -2.85 -11.77 -21.71
C LYS A 42 -1.35 -11.56 -21.48
N SER A 43 -0.57 -12.62 -21.25
CA SER A 43 0.87 -12.53 -20.93
C SER A 43 1.18 -11.50 -19.83
N LEU A 44 0.36 -11.48 -18.77
CA LEU A 44 0.50 -10.51 -17.70
C LEU A 44 1.67 -10.89 -16.78
N SER A 45 2.30 -9.87 -16.20
CA SER A 45 3.27 -10.04 -15.11
C SER A 45 2.63 -9.72 -13.76
N LEU A 46 3.05 -10.47 -12.73
CA LEU A 46 2.64 -10.28 -11.34
C LEU A 46 3.84 -9.78 -10.53
N HIS A 47 3.65 -8.68 -9.79
CA HIS A 47 4.69 -8.03 -8.99
C HIS A 47 4.24 -7.92 -7.54
N TRP A 48 4.95 -8.59 -6.65
CA TRP A 48 4.77 -8.39 -5.22
C TRP A 48 5.51 -7.13 -4.80
N GLU A 49 4.79 -6.19 -4.21
CA GLU A 49 5.38 -4.98 -3.66
C GLU A 49 5.39 -5.06 -2.15
N LEU A 50 6.60 -5.12 -1.57
CA LEU A 50 6.83 -5.05 -0.14
C LEU A 50 7.92 -4.02 0.12
N MET A 51 7.51 -2.86 0.59
CA MET A 51 8.38 -1.72 0.89
C MET A 51 9.49 -2.01 1.94
N PHE A 52 9.38 -3.10 2.73
CA PHE A 52 10.40 -3.51 3.69
C PHE A 52 11.54 -4.31 3.06
N THR A 53 11.37 -4.82 1.83
CA THR A 53 12.34 -5.72 1.17
C THR A 53 13.74 -5.13 1.15
N ARG A 54 13.87 -3.88 0.70
CA ARG A 54 15.17 -3.18 0.64
C ARG A 54 15.86 -3.10 2.00
N SER A 55 15.14 -2.67 3.04
CA SER A 55 15.70 -2.49 4.38
C SER A 55 15.99 -3.80 5.11
N MET A 56 15.13 -4.82 4.92
CA MET A 56 15.30 -6.14 5.54
C MET A 56 16.54 -6.85 5.00
N PHE A 57 16.75 -6.78 3.67
CA PHE A 57 17.86 -7.46 3.00
C PHE A 57 19.08 -6.57 2.76
N LYS A 58 19.00 -5.27 3.10
CA LYS A 58 20.05 -4.26 2.86
C LYS A 58 20.54 -4.30 1.40
N THR A 59 19.60 -4.30 0.46
CA THR A 59 19.90 -4.37 -0.96
C THR A 59 20.76 -3.18 -1.40
N GLU A 60 21.53 -3.34 -2.48
CA GLU A 60 22.41 -2.29 -3.02
C GLU A 60 21.63 -0.99 -3.33
N ASP A 61 20.35 -1.12 -3.67
CA ASP A 61 19.45 -0.02 -4.00
C ASP A 61 18.64 0.51 -2.80
N MET A 62 19.00 0.18 -1.55
CA MET A 62 18.29 0.66 -0.35
C MET A 62 18.16 2.18 -0.28
N ILE A 63 19.11 2.91 -0.89
CA ILE A 63 19.11 4.37 -1.00
C ILE A 63 17.87 4.93 -1.72
N GLN A 64 17.24 4.15 -2.60
CA GLN A 64 16.09 4.57 -3.39
C GLN A 64 14.88 4.96 -2.54
N GLN A 65 14.75 4.39 -1.32
CA GLN A 65 13.67 4.80 -0.42
C GLN A 65 13.82 6.25 0.05
N ARG A 66 15.05 6.70 0.32
CA ARG A 66 15.33 8.11 0.66
C ARG A 66 15.01 9.02 -0.51
N GLU A 67 15.49 8.68 -1.70
CA GLU A 67 15.26 9.48 -2.90
C GLU A 67 13.76 9.62 -3.22
N LEU A 68 13.00 8.53 -3.04
CA LEU A 68 11.54 8.55 -3.21
C LEU A 68 10.85 9.46 -2.20
N VAL A 69 11.20 9.39 -0.91
CA VAL A 69 10.57 10.22 0.13
C VAL A 69 10.91 11.70 -0.06
N ASN A 70 12.15 12.03 -0.44
CA ASN A 70 12.54 13.40 -0.79
C ASN A 70 11.72 13.93 -1.96
N ARG A 71 11.54 13.11 -3.01
CA ARG A 71 10.72 13.49 -4.16
C ARG A 71 9.25 13.72 -3.78
N VAL A 72 8.70 12.92 -2.88
CA VAL A 72 7.34 13.13 -2.36
C VAL A 72 7.25 14.45 -1.60
N ALA A 73 8.25 14.81 -0.79
CA ALA A 73 8.28 16.09 -0.08
C ALA A 73 8.26 17.28 -1.04
N GLU A 74 9.10 17.26 -2.09
CA GLU A 74 9.09 18.29 -3.15
C GLU A 74 7.71 18.43 -3.82
N LEU A 75 7.03 17.30 -4.06
CA LEU A 75 5.69 17.30 -4.66
C LEU A 75 4.61 17.82 -3.70
N VAL A 76 4.78 17.62 -2.40
CA VAL A 76 3.92 18.21 -1.36
C VAL A 76 4.10 19.72 -1.33
N ASP A 77 5.34 20.21 -1.28
CA ASP A 77 5.65 21.65 -1.27
C ASP A 77 5.15 22.34 -2.56
N ALA A 78 5.22 21.64 -3.70
CA ALA A 78 4.69 22.11 -4.98
C ALA A 78 3.15 22.00 -5.09
N GLY A 79 2.45 21.53 -4.06
CA GLY A 79 1.00 21.35 -4.03
C GLY A 79 0.47 20.29 -4.99
N LYS A 80 1.32 19.38 -5.48
CA LYS A 80 0.95 18.27 -6.38
C LYS A 80 0.48 17.05 -5.61
N ILE A 81 0.98 16.85 -4.39
CA ILE A 81 0.51 15.85 -3.44
C ILE A 81 -0.06 16.60 -2.24
N ARG A 82 -1.21 16.13 -1.75
CA ARG A 82 -1.83 16.64 -0.52
C ARG A 82 -1.86 15.56 0.53
N THR A 83 -1.96 15.99 1.79
CA THR A 83 -2.12 15.07 2.92
C THR A 83 -3.31 14.13 2.72
N THR A 84 -3.17 12.90 3.21
CA THR A 84 -4.23 11.88 3.27
C THR A 84 -4.75 11.67 4.68
N ILE A 85 -4.39 12.54 5.63
CA ILE A 85 -4.92 12.50 7.00
C ILE A 85 -6.45 12.55 6.94
N GLY A 86 -7.07 11.53 7.51
CA GLY A 86 -8.52 11.45 7.69
C GLY A 86 -8.92 11.80 9.11
N THR A 87 -8.24 11.19 10.09
CA THR A 87 -8.59 11.33 11.52
C THR A 87 -7.34 11.55 12.36
N HIS A 88 -7.45 12.42 13.37
CA HIS A 88 -6.39 12.68 14.34
C HIS A 88 -6.82 12.23 15.74
N TYR A 89 -6.07 11.32 16.37
CA TYR A 89 -6.38 10.77 17.70
C TYR A 89 -5.62 11.42 18.85
N GLY A 90 -4.85 12.48 18.57
CA GLY A 90 -4.17 13.24 19.62
C GLY A 90 -2.90 12.57 20.09
N ALA A 91 -2.65 12.60 21.40
CA ALA A 91 -1.41 12.10 21.99
C ALA A 91 -1.18 10.61 21.71
N ILE A 92 0.08 10.25 21.50
CA ILE A 92 0.56 8.88 21.47
C ILE A 92 0.47 8.32 22.90
N CYS A 93 -0.58 7.54 23.15
CA CYS A 93 -0.78 6.77 24.37
C CYS A 93 -1.45 5.42 24.02
N ALA A 94 -1.40 4.46 24.95
CA ALA A 94 -1.95 3.12 24.73
C ALA A 94 -3.44 3.13 24.36
N GLU A 95 -4.24 3.99 25.02
CA GLU A 95 -5.67 4.14 24.75
C GLU A 95 -5.93 4.56 23.29
N ASN A 96 -5.24 5.60 22.81
CA ASN A 96 -5.40 6.10 21.45
C ASN A 96 -4.86 5.13 20.40
N LEU A 97 -3.79 4.38 20.71
CA LEU A 97 -3.27 3.34 19.83
C LEU A 97 -4.26 2.17 19.68
N ILE A 98 -4.84 1.68 20.77
CA ILE A 98 -5.85 0.61 20.74
C ILE A 98 -7.03 1.04 19.88
N LYS A 99 -7.51 2.27 20.06
CA LYS A 99 -8.58 2.84 19.24
C LYS A 99 -8.20 2.90 17.75
N ALA A 100 -7.00 3.37 17.42
CA ALA A 100 -6.51 3.41 16.03
C ALA A 100 -6.46 2.03 15.39
N HIS A 101 -5.99 1.02 16.12
CA HIS A 101 -5.97 -0.37 15.66
C HIS A 101 -7.37 -0.89 15.35
N GLN A 102 -8.31 -0.74 16.29
CA GLN A 102 -9.70 -1.18 16.10
C GLN A 102 -10.34 -0.60 14.84
N ASP A 103 -10.09 0.68 14.53
CA ASP A 103 -10.67 1.32 13.34
C ASP A 103 -10.03 0.87 12.02
N ILE A 104 -8.74 0.58 12.04
CA ILE A 104 -8.02 0.01 10.89
C ILE A 104 -8.51 -1.42 10.62
N GLU A 105 -8.58 -2.25 11.66
CA GLU A 105 -9.02 -3.65 11.59
C GLU A 105 -10.46 -3.78 11.11
N ASN A 106 -11.33 -2.85 11.47
CA ASN A 106 -12.72 -2.81 11.01
C ASN A 106 -12.86 -2.39 9.51
N GLY A 107 -11.78 -1.98 8.85
CA GLY A 107 -11.76 -1.63 7.42
C GLY A 107 -12.56 -0.38 7.05
N LYS A 108 -12.98 0.44 8.03
CA LYS A 108 -13.81 1.63 7.82
C LYS A 108 -13.02 2.94 7.78
N ALA A 109 -11.72 2.88 8.06
CA ALA A 109 -10.87 4.06 8.05
C ALA A 109 -10.78 4.66 6.63
N ILE A 110 -11.07 5.95 6.51
CA ILE A 110 -10.86 6.73 5.29
C ILE A 110 -9.61 7.59 5.48
N GLY A 111 -8.62 7.44 4.60
CA GLY A 111 -7.35 8.15 4.71
C GLY A 111 -6.41 7.54 5.74
N LYS A 112 -5.66 8.38 6.46
CA LYS A 112 -4.69 7.98 7.49
C LYS A 112 -5.11 8.46 8.86
N ILE A 113 -4.99 7.59 9.86
CA ILE A 113 -5.12 7.92 11.28
C ILE A 113 -3.75 8.40 11.76
N VAL A 114 -3.69 9.57 12.39
CA VAL A 114 -2.45 10.15 12.93
C VAL A 114 -2.58 10.42 14.43
N LEU A 115 -1.49 10.16 15.14
CA LEU A 115 -1.26 10.52 16.54
C LEU A 115 0.05 11.30 16.59
N GLU A 116 0.15 12.27 17.50
CA GLU A 116 1.33 13.12 17.65
C GLU A 116 1.58 13.44 19.13
N SER A 117 2.85 13.70 19.48
CA SER A 117 3.31 13.96 20.86
C SER A 117 3.11 12.78 21.82
N PHE A 118 4.00 12.61 22.81
CA PHE A 118 3.83 11.58 23.84
C PHE A 118 3.16 12.19 25.08
N ALA A 119 2.22 11.45 25.65
CA ALA A 119 1.60 11.76 26.95
C ALA A 119 2.35 11.08 28.10
#